data_AF-A0A936E4J2-F1
#
_entry.id   AF-A0A936E4J2-F1
#
_cell.length_a   1.000
_cell.length_b   1.000
_cell.length_c   1.000
_cell.angle_alpha   90.00
_cell.angle_beta   90.00
_cell.angle_gamma   90.00
#
_symmetry.space_group_name_H-M   'P 1'
#
loop_
_entity.id
_entity.type
_entity.pdbx_description
1 polymer ?
#
loop_
_entity_poly.entity_id
_entity_poly.type
_entity_poly.pdbx_seq_one_letter_code
_entity_poly.pdbx_strand_id
1 'polypeptide(L)'
;MRHVFAAEQGWAKMVGLLTADGAMLTAEGLAAHRSAYVHAIREYHAQGKMPGKIAKWPLRYFIRHTAYHTMDHAWEMEDKDLTGKEG
;
A
#
# COMPACT_ATOMS: atom_id res chain seq x y z
N MET A 1 -13.46 0.75 1.96
CA MET A 1 -12.41 -0.29 1.95
C MET A 1 -11.61 -0.37 0.65
N ARG A 2 -12.23 -0.45 -0.55
CA ARG A 2 -11.48 -0.50 -1.83
C ARG A 2 -10.46 0.63 -2.02
N HIS A 3 -10.75 1.82 -1.49
CA HIS A 3 -9.83 2.97 -1.52
C HIS A 3 -8.53 2.73 -0.74
N VAL A 4 -8.63 2.14 0.45
CA VAL A 4 -7.47 1.74 1.29
C VAL A 4 -6.60 0.72 0.56
N PHE A 5 -7.22 -0.28 -0.07
CA PHE A 5 -6.47 -1.29 -0.84
C PHE A 5 -5.79 -0.69 -2.07
N ALA A 6 -6.44 0.21 -2.79
CA ALA A 6 -5.84 0.91 -3.93
C ALA A 6 -4.66 1.79 -3.50
N ALA A 7 -4.75 2.44 -2.33
CA ALA A 7 -3.64 3.20 -1.76
C ALA A 7 -2.43 2.30 -1.46
N GLU A 8 -2.63 1.18 -0.76
CA GLU A 8 -1.56 0.21 -0.45
C GLU A 8 -0.94 -0.38 -1.74
N GLN A 9 -1.77 -0.79 -2.70
CA GLN A 9 -1.34 -1.31 -4.00
C GLN A 9 -0.52 -0.28 -4.80
N GLY A 10 -0.88 1.01 -4.71
CA GLY A 10 -0.13 2.10 -5.36
C GLY A 10 1.28 2.26 -4.80
N TRP A 11 1.44 2.15 -3.50
CA TRP A 11 2.75 2.22 -2.84
C TRP A 11 3.59 0.96 -3.08
N ALA A 12 2.98 -0.22 -3.15
CA ALA A 12 3.67 -1.47 -3.50
C ALA A 12 4.41 -1.39 -4.86
N LYS A 13 3.83 -0.69 -5.84
CA LYS A 13 4.47 -0.46 -7.15
C LYS A 13 5.81 0.29 -7.04
N MET A 14 5.98 1.11 -6.00
CA MET A 14 7.21 1.90 -5.79
C MET A 14 8.40 1.07 -5.29
N VAL A 15 8.16 -0.19 -4.91
CA VAL A 15 9.19 -1.21 -4.67
C VAL A 15 9.14 -2.33 -5.70
N GLY A 16 8.52 -2.08 -6.86
CA GLY A 16 8.43 -3.05 -7.95
C GLY A 16 7.44 -4.19 -7.75
N LEU A 17 6.62 -4.17 -6.68
CA LEU A 17 5.59 -5.18 -6.47
C LEU A 17 4.33 -4.80 -7.26
N LEU A 18 4.02 -5.62 -8.27
CA LEU A 18 2.77 -5.54 -9.02
C LEU A 18 1.78 -6.56 -8.45
N THR A 19 0.71 -6.08 -7.83
CA THR A 19 -0.40 -6.92 -7.37
C THR A 19 -1.56 -6.76 -8.34
N ALA A 20 -2.18 -7.86 -8.76
CA ALA A 20 -3.31 -7.83 -9.68
C ALA A 20 -4.54 -7.17 -9.05
N ASP A 21 -5.36 -6.53 -9.88
CA ASP A 21 -6.58 -5.90 -9.41
C ASP A 21 -7.53 -6.95 -8.81
N GLY A 22 -8.10 -6.64 -7.66
CA GLY A 22 -8.97 -7.54 -6.92
C GLY A 22 -8.25 -8.62 -6.10
N ALA A 23 -6.93 -8.81 -6.25
CA ALA A 23 -6.20 -9.86 -5.54
C ALA A 23 -6.18 -9.66 -4.00
N MET A 24 -6.45 -8.45 -3.51
CA MET A 24 -6.51 -8.12 -2.08
C MET A 24 -7.93 -8.19 -1.49
N LEU A 25 -8.94 -8.61 -2.27
CA LEU A 25 -10.34 -8.62 -1.82
C LEU A 25 -10.70 -9.81 -0.91
N THR A 26 -9.82 -10.80 -0.80
CA THR A 26 -9.94 -11.89 0.18
C THR A 26 -8.94 -11.71 1.30
N ALA A 27 -9.22 -12.32 2.46
CA ALA A 27 -8.30 -12.29 3.60
C ALA A 27 -6.95 -12.94 3.25
N GLU A 28 -6.95 -14.08 2.55
CA GLU A 28 -5.71 -14.73 2.11
C GLU A 28 -4.95 -13.87 1.11
N GLY A 29 -5.65 -13.24 0.17
CA GLY A 29 -5.07 -12.38 -0.85
C GLY A 29 -4.42 -11.13 -0.26
N LEU A 30 -5.05 -10.51 0.73
CA LEU A 30 -4.49 -9.38 1.47
C LEU A 30 -3.24 -9.79 2.27
N ALA A 31 -3.27 -10.94 2.95
CA ALA A 31 -2.13 -11.44 3.70
C ALA A 31 -0.94 -11.76 2.78
N ALA A 32 -1.20 -12.39 1.64
CA ALA A 32 -0.20 -12.69 0.62
C ALA A 32 0.44 -11.41 0.06
N HIS A 33 -0.37 -10.41 -0.29
CA HIS A 33 0.11 -9.09 -0.74
C HIS A 33 1.05 -8.45 0.28
N ARG A 34 0.64 -8.39 1.55
CA ARG A 34 1.43 -7.76 2.62
C ARG A 34 2.75 -8.47 2.87
N SER A 35 2.74 -9.81 2.85
CA SER A 35 3.96 -10.60 2.95
C SER A 35 4.93 -10.29 1.80
N ALA A 36 4.44 -10.28 0.55
CA ALA A 36 5.24 -9.92 -0.62
C ALA A 36 5.75 -8.47 -0.55
N TYR A 37 4.94 -7.54 -0.04
CA TYR A 37 5.34 -6.14 0.07
C TYR A 37 6.48 -5.93 1.08
N VAL A 38 6.38 -6.58 2.26
CA VAL A 38 7.47 -6.58 3.25
C VAL A 38 8.74 -7.21 2.68
N HIS A 39 8.62 -8.30 1.92
CA HIS A 39 9.75 -8.92 1.25
C HIS A 39 10.44 -7.96 0.28
N ALA A 40 9.67 -7.31 -0.60
CA ALA A 40 10.20 -6.35 -1.58
C ALA A 40 10.93 -5.17 -0.90
N ILE A 41 10.40 -4.66 0.22
CA ILE A 41 11.08 -3.62 1.02
C ILE A 41 12.44 -4.11 1.53
N ARG A 42 12.53 -5.35 2.01
CA ARG A 42 13.78 -5.95 2.50
C ARG A 42 14.79 -6.17 1.37
N GLU A 43 14.33 -6.62 0.20
CA GLU A 43 15.19 -6.77 -0.98
C GLU A 43 15.76 -5.43 -1.45
N TYR A 44 14.93 -4.37 -1.47
CA TYR A 44 15.40 -3.03 -1.79
C TYR A 44 16.48 -2.56 -0.82
N HIS A 45 16.29 -2.82 0.48
CA HIS A 45 17.30 -2.52 1.50
C HIS A 45 18.61 -3.26 1.23
N ALA A 46 18.55 -4.58 1.00
CA ALA A 46 19.73 -5.41 0.75
C ALA A 46 20.49 -4.99 -0.52
N GLN A 47 19.77 -4.50 -1.54
CA GLN A 47 20.35 -4.07 -2.82
C GLN A 47 20.77 -2.59 -2.82
N GLY A 48 20.56 -1.84 -1.72
CA GLY A 48 20.81 -0.39 -1.67
C GLY A 48 19.92 0.43 -2.63
N LYS A 49 18.79 -0.13 -3.07
CA LYS A 49 17.86 0.53 -4.00
C LYS A 49 17.00 1.54 -3.26
N MET A 50 16.70 2.65 -3.93
CA MET A 50 15.77 3.66 -3.43
C MET A 50 14.39 3.46 -4.08
N PRO A 51 13.30 3.40 -3.29
CA PRO A 51 11.94 3.35 -3.83
C PRO A 51 11.46 4.69 -4.41
N GLY A 52 10.32 4.62 -5.10
CA GLY A 52 9.60 5.76 -5.68
C GLY A 52 9.70 5.84 -7.20
N LYS A 53 8.84 6.65 -7.83
CA LYS A 53 8.71 6.76 -9.31
C LYS A 53 10.03 7.05 -10.04
N ILE A 54 10.99 7.68 -9.36
CA ILE A 54 12.32 8.05 -9.87
C ILE A 54 13.43 7.66 -8.88
N ALA A 55 13.21 6.62 -8.06
CA ALA A 55 14.17 6.11 -7.08
C ALA A 55 14.81 7.20 -6.20
N LYS A 56 13.97 8.10 -5.66
CA LYS A 56 14.44 9.33 -4.99
C LYS A 56 14.30 9.33 -3.47
N TRP A 57 13.66 8.31 -2.90
CA TRP A 57 13.31 8.30 -1.50
C TRP A 57 14.23 7.41 -0.70
N PRO A 58 14.80 7.90 0.42
CA PRO A 58 15.39 7.01 1.41
C PRO A 58 14.35 5.98 1.86
N LEU A 59 14.73 4.70 1.96
CA LEU A 59 13.79 3.62 2.28
C LEU A 59 13.04 3.86 3.60
N ARG A 60 13.73 4.43 4.60
CA ARG A 60 13.14 4.84 5.88
C ARG A 60 12.03 5.89 5.75
N TYR A 61 12.13 6.77 4.76
CA TYR A 61 11.09 7.77 4.49
C TYR A 61 9.89 7.08 3.84
N PHE A 62 10.15 6.25 2.83
CA PHE A 62 9.13 5.48 2.14
C PHE A 62 8.28 4.63 3.10
N ILE A 63 8.91 3.86 3.99
CA ILE A 63 8.22 3.01 4.98
C ILE A 63 7.27 3.83 5.86
N ARG A 64 7.72 4.98 6.37
CA ARG A 64 6.87 5.85 7.19
C ARG A 64 5.71 6.40 6.35
N HIS A 65 6.02 6.88 5.16
CA HIS A 65 5.05 7.57 4.32
C HIS A 65 3.92 6.64 3.86
N THR A 66 4.24 5.41 3.42
CA THR A 66 3.21 4.44 3.05
C THR A 66 2.35 4.02 4.24
N ALA A 67 2.92 3.86 5.44
CA ALA A 67 2.16 3.47 6.62
C ALA A 67 1.19 4.58 7.05
N TYR A 68 1.66 5.83 7.12
CA TYR A 68 0.81 6.97 7.46
C TYR A 68 -0.31 7.17 6.43
N HIS A 69 0.01 7.11 5.14
CA HIS A 69 -0.99 7.31 4.09
C HIS A 69 -2.06 6.23 4.10
N THR A 70 -1.71 4.95 4.23
CA THR A 70 -2.73 3.87 4.31
C THR A 70 -3.63 4.04 5.54
N MET A 71 -3.08 4.49 6.68
CA MET A 71 -3.85 4.75 7.89
C MET A 71 -4.77 5.97 7.74
N ASP A 72 -4.30 7.05 7.12
CA ASP A 72 -5.10 8.24 6.80
C ASP A 72 -6.32 7.88 5.95
N HIS A 73 -6.13 7.06 4.91
CA HIS A 73 -7.23 6.51 4.11
C HIS A 73 -8.18 5.61 4.89
N ALA A 74 -7.68 4.87 5.89
CA ALA A 74 -8.53 4.06 6.75
C ALA A 74 -9.41 4.94 7.65
N TRP A 75 -8.84 6.00 8.23
CA TRP A 75 -9.58 6.99 9.00
C TRP A 75 -10.59 7.77 8.17
N GLU A 76 -10.22 8.24 6.98
CA GLU A 76 -11.15 8.93 6.07
C GLU A 76 -12.34 8.03 5.72
N MET A 77 -12.13 6.71 5.57
CA MET A 77 -13.21 5.77 5.29
C MET A 77 -14.05 5.42 6.52
N GLU A 78 -13.53 5.60 7.73
CA GLU A 78 -14.28 5.46 8.99
C GLU A 78 -15.17 6.68 9.24
N ASP A 79 -14.65 7.89 9.00
CA ASP A 79 -15.39 9.15 9.18
C ASP A 79 -16.43 9.39 8.08
N LYS A 80 -16.22 8.80 6.88
CA LYS A 80 -17.23 8.78 5.83
C LYS A 80 -18.42 7.93 6.28
N ASP A 81 -19.52 8.60 6.61
CA ASP A 81 -20.82 7.95 6.74
C ASP A 81 -21.26 7.37 5.37
N LEU A 82 -21.06 6.07 5.21
CA LEU A 82 -21.44 5.34 4.00
C LEU A 82 -22.96 5.08 3.93
N THR A 83 -23.75 5.54 4.90
CA THR A 83 -25.22 5.38 4.90
C THR A 83 -25.95 6.39 4.01
N GLY A 84 -25.30 7.46 3.55
CA GLY A 84 -25.91 8.49 2.71
C GLY A 84 -25.57 8.36 1.23
N LYS A 85 -26.17 7.41 0.49
CA LYS A 85 -26.34 7.47 -0.98
C LYS A 85 -27.36 6.44 -1.49
N GLU A 86 -28.59 6.55 -1.03
CA GLU A 86 -29.76 6.23 -1.85
C GLU A 86 -30.49 7.55 -2.12
N GLY A 87 -30.37 8.03 -3.36
CA GLY A 87 -31.05 9.21 -3.89
C GLY A 87 -31.16 9.05 -5.39
#